data_AF-A0A8K0MTH1-F1
#
_entry.id   AF-A0A8K0MTH1-F1
#
_cell.length_a   1.000
_cell.length_b   1.000
_cell.length_c   1.000
_cell.angle_alpha   90.00
_cell.angle_beta   90.00
_cell.angle_gamma   90.00
#
_symmetry.space_group_name_H-M   'P 1'
#
loop_
_entity.id
_entity.type
_entity.pdbx_description
1 polymer ?
#
loop_
_entity_poly.entity_id
_entity_poly.type
_entity_poly.pdbx_seq_one_letter_code
_entity_poly.pdbx_strand_id
1 'polypeptide(L)'
;MAWATRFLAAVAFLVVGVVFAPDLFGSGPASPTAAVSVAKIAHLLCFATCWGAALWVTFIGGIIMFKYLPRHQFGNLQSKMFPAYFMLISVCAAISVMAFAYLHPWKSASSLERYQLGFLLSALVFNLSNLLVFTPMTIEAVGVDNTFRRKWNREEYLERAREREKEEKDEESHFKSKAKAPPVQRKPLKHRDFEVDLESRLGKTQVVTPIAPLSQQAGYYCEVCECVVKDSANYLDHINGKKHQRALGMSMRVERATLQQVQERFETLKKRKAPGSFTEQVILMNSYVIASDLDERILKQQQEEEERKRQRRERKKEKKKEKAVQDESEDIDPDVAAMMGFGGFRSSKK
;
A
#
# COMPACT_ATOMS: atom_id res chain seq x y z
N MET A 1 -12.88 -34.96 -9.77
CA MET A 1 -12.89 -35.18 -11.23
C MET A 1 -11.48 -35.38 -11.83
N ALA A 2 -10.47 -34.57 -11.51
CA ALA A 2 -9.11 -34.73 -12.08
C ALA A 2 -8.32 -35.97 -11.62
N TRP A 3 -8.67 -36.58 -10.48
CA TRP A 3 -8.02 -37.80 -10.01
C TRP A 3 -8.40 -39.03 -10.83
N ALA A 4 -9.66 -39.11 -11.28
CA ALA A 4 -10.15 -40.22 -12.09
C ALA A 4 -9.50 -40.24 -13.48
N THR A 5 -9.31 -39.07 -14.11
CA THR A 5 -8.63 -38.98 -15.42
C THR A 5 -7.13 -39.27 -15.31
N ARG A 6 -6.49 -38.85 -14.21
CA ARG A 6 -5.09 -39.20 -13.91
C ARG A 6 -4.91 -40.69 -13.63
N PHE A 7 -5.86 -41.30 -12.92
CA PHE A 7 -5.88 -42.73 -12.65
C PHE A 7 -6.10 -43.54 -13.94
N LEU A 8 -7.07 -43.16 -14.77
CA LEU A 8 -7.31 -43.79 -16.08
C LEU A 8 -6.10 -43.69 -17.00
N ALA A 9 -5.43 -42.53 -17.03
CA ALA A 9 -4.19 -42.37 -17.80
C ALA A 9 -3.08 -43.28 -17.27
N ALA A 10 -2.87 -43.33 -15.95
CA ALA A 10 -1.86 -44.21 -15.34
C ALA A 10 -2.14 -45.70 -15.60
N VAL A 11 -3.41 -46.12 -15.49
CA VAL A 11 -3.86 -47.48 -15.81
C VAL A 11 -3.66 -47.78 -17.30
N ALA A 12 -3.98 -46.85 -18.20
CA ALA A 12 -3.74 -47.03 -19.63
C ALA A 12 -2.24 -47.18 -19.95
N PHE A 13 -1.37 -46.37 -19.34
CA PHE A 13 0.08 -46.53 -19.50
C PHE A 13 0.62 -47.85 -18.94
N LEU A 14 0.05 -48.33 -17.82
CA LEU A 14 0.39 -49.65 -17.27
C LEU A 14 -0.07 -50.79 -18.18
N VAL A 15 -1.29 -50.72 -18.71
CA VAL A 15 -1.84 -51.72 -19.65
C VAL A 15 -1.01 -51.76 -20.94
N VAL A 16 -0.65 -50.59 -21.49
CA VAL A 16 0.25 -50.49 -22.63
C VAL A 16 1.64 -51.07 -22.28
N GLY A 17 2.17 -50.78 -21.10
CA GLY A 17 3.43 -51.36 -20.62
C GLY A 17 3.41 -52.89 -20.52
N VAL A 18 2.31 -53.48 -20.06
CA VAL A 18 2.13 -54.95 -19.99
C VAL A 18 1.99 -55.58 -21.38
N VAL A 19 1.31 -54.91 -22.32
CA VAL A 19 1.14 -55.40 -23.71
C VAL A 19 2.45 -55.35 -24.50
N PHE A 20 3.28 -54.33 -24.30
CA PHE A 20 4.56 -54.19 -25.02
C PHE A 20 5.71 -54.97 -24.38
N ALA A 21 5.55 -55.50 -23.16
CA ALA A 21 6.60 -56.24 -22.44
C ALA A 21 6.07 -57.47 -21.69
N PRO A 22 5.50 -58.48 -22.39
CA PRO A 22 4.98 -59.69 -21.75
C PRO A 22 6.07 -60.48 -21.00
N ASP A 23 7.31 -60.45 -21.49
CA ASP A 23 8.45 -61.16 -20.91
C ASP A 23 8.87 -60.64 -19.52
N LEU A 24 8.54 -59.38 -19.21
CA LEU A 24 8.89 -58.71 -17.95
C LEU A 24 8.09 -59.25 -16.76
N PHE A 25 6.88 -59.76 -17.04
CA PHE A 25 5.96 -60.29 -16.03
C PHE A 25 5.82 -61.82 -16.11
N GLY A 26 6.19 -62.43 -17.24
CA GLY A 26 6.11 -63.88 -17.46
C GLY A 26 7.39 -64.68 -17.14
N SER A 27 8.57 -64.05 -17.16
CA SER A 27 9.83 -64.73 -16.85
C SER A 27 10.40 -64.24 -15.52
N GLY A 28 10.70 -65.17 -14.60
CA GLY A 28 11.18 -64.87 -13.25
C GLY A 28 12.43 -63.97 -13.23
N PRO A 29 12.73 -63.33 -12.08
CA PRO A 29 13.65 -62.19 -11.94
C PRO A 29 15.15 -62.47 -12.18
N ALA A 30 15.52 -63.57 -12.86
CA ALA A 30 16.90 -64.07 -12.93
C ALA A 30 17.36 -64.53 -14.32
N SER A 31 16.68 -64.18 -15.42
CA SER A 31 17.21 -64.45 -16.77
C SER A 31 17.98 -63.23 -17.33
N PRO A 32 19.19 -63.41 -17.89
CA PRO A 32 19.98 -62.32 -18.46
C PRO A 32 19.27 -61.64 -19.65
N THR A 33 18.38 -62.36 -20.33
CA THR A 33 17.53 -61.85 -21.41
C THR A 33 16.45 -60.89 -20.89
N ALA A 34 15.81 -61.18 -19.75
CA ALA A 34 14.85 -60.27 -19.12
C ALA A 34 15.52 -58.96 -18.69
N ALA A 35 16.73 -59.01 -18.12
CA ALA A 35 17.48 -57.83 -17.72
C ALA A 35 17.81 -56.90 -18.91
N VAL A 36 18.16 -57.47 -20.06
CA VAL A 36 18.40 -56.71 -21.30
C VAL A 36 17.11 -56.07 -21.82
N SER A 37 15.98 -56.77 -21.78
CA SER A 37 14.68 -56.23 -22.18
C SER A 37 14.23 -55.09 -21.27
N VAL A 38 14.39 -55.24 -19.95
CA VAL A 38 14.12 -54.19 -18.96
C VAL A 38 14.97 -52.96 -19.23
N ALA A 39 16.27 -53.12 -19.47
CA ALA A 39 17.16 -51.99 -19.77
C ALA A 39 16.76 -51.25 -21.05
N LYS A 40 16.37 -51.97 -22.12
CA LYS A 40 15.89 -51.35 -23.37
C LYS A 40 14.61 -50.55 -23.17
N ILE A 41 13.64 -51.11 -22.44
CA ILE A 41 12.36 -50.44 -22.15
C ILE A 41 12.60 -49.22 -21.25
N ALA A 42 13.43 -49.36 -20.23
CA ALA A 42 13.80 -48.26 -19.34
C ALA A 42 14.47 -47.11 -20.10
N HIS A 43 15.42 -47.43 -21.00
CA HIS A 43 16.04 -46.46 -21.88
C HIS A 43 15.02 -45.75 -22.77
N LEU A 44 14.15 -46.50 -23.46
CA LEU A 44 13.16 -45.93 -24.38
C LEU A 44 12.17 -45.00 -23.66
N LEU A 45 11.64 -45.43 -22.51
CA LEU A 45 10.70 -44.64 -21.73
C LEU A 45 11.33 -43.37 -21.16
N CYS A 46 12.54 -43.47 -20.60
CA CYS A 46 13.23 -42.33 -20.04
C CYS A 46 13.66 -41.33 -21.12
N PHE A 47 14.15 -41.83 -22.26
CA PHE A 47 14.51 -40.99 -23.40
C PHE A 47 13.29 -40.27 -23.99
N ALA A 48 12.18 -40.99 -24.23
CA ALA A 48 10.95 -40.40 -24.74
C ALA A 48 10.36 -39.35 -23.78
N THR A 49 10.39 -39.63 -22.47
CA THR A 49 9.91 -38.70 -21.44
C THR A 49 10.79 -37.45 -21.38
N CYS A 50 12.11 -37.61 -21.42
CA CYS A 50 13.06 -36.49 -21.44
C CYS A 50 12.86 -35.60 -22.68
N TRP A 51 12.78 -36.20 -23.86
CA TRP A 51 12.57 -35.48 -25.12
C TRP A 51 11.21 -34.78 -25.17
N GLY A 52 10.13 -35.48 -24.80
CA GLY A 52 8.78 -34.92 -24.77
C GLY A 52 8.63 -33.78 -23.76
N ALA A 53 9.18 -33.94 -22.55
CA ALA A 53 9.19 -32.88 -21.53
C ALA A 53 9.97 -31.66 -22.01
N ALA A 54 11.13 -31.87 -22.65
CA ALA A 54 11.94 -30.78 -23.20
C ALA A 54 11.20 -30.00 -24.28
N LEU A 55 10.59 -30.68 -25.25
CA LEU A 55 9.80 -30.03 -26.29
C LEU A 55 8.60 -29.27 -25.70
N TRP A 56 7.87 -29.87 -24.77
CA TRP A 56 6.70 -29.25 -24.17
C TRP A 56 7.07 -27.99 -23.38
N VAL A 57 8.04 -28.06 -22.47
CA VAL A 57 8.37 -26.93 -21.59
C VAL A 57 9.00 -25.78 -22.36
N THR A 58 9.84 -26.05 -23.37
CA THR A 58 10.52 -25.00 -24.14
C THR A 58 9.60 -24.31 -25.14
N PHE A 59 8.85 -25.07 -25.95
CA PHE A 59 8.10 -24.50 -27.07
C PHE A 59 6.65 -24.18 -26.75
N ILE A 60 6.01 -24.90 -25.82
CA ILE A 60 4.56 -24.76 -25.56
C ILE A 60 4.34 -24.11 -24.20
N GLY A 61 4.79 -24.78 -23.13
CA GLY A 61 4.60 -24.35 -21.75
C GLY A 61 5.21 -22.99 -21.46
N GLY A 62 6.48 -22.77 -21.86
CA GLY A 62 7.18 -21.51 -21.64
C GLY A 62 6.50 -20.31 -22.32
N ILE A 63 6.09 -20.46 -23.58
CA ILE A 63 5.45 -19.38 -24.36
C ILE A 63 4.06 -19.05 -23.79
N ILE A 64 3.26 -20.07 -23.45
CA ILE A 64 1.94 -19.86 -22.85
C ILE A 64 2.08 -19.18 -21.48
N MET A 65 3.00 -19.67 -20.64
CA MET A 65 3.22 -19.10 -19.31
C MET A 65 3.68 -17.63 -19.41
N PHE A 66 4.54 -17.30 -20.37
CA PHE A 66 4.99 -15.92 -20.58
C PHE A 66 3.89 -14.99 -21.11
N LYS A 67 3.03 -15.47 -22.02
CA LYS A 67 1.97 -14.65 -22.62
C LYS A 67 0.78 -14.39 -21.70
N TYR A 68 0.43 -15.34 -20.84
CA TYR A 68 -0.81 -15.30 -20.08
C TYR A 68 -0.64 -15.02 -18.58
N LEU A 69 0.56 -15.13 -18.00
CA LEU A 69 0.79 -14.78 -16.59
C LEU A 69 1.45 -13.40 -16.44
N PRO A 70 1.08 -12.61 -15.40
CA PRO A 70 1.83 -11.43 -14.99
C PRO A 70 3.29 -11.79 -14.67
N ARG A 71 4.25 -10.94 -15.08
CA ARG A 71 5.71 -11.21 -14.98
C ARG A 71 6.17 -11.68 -13.60
N HIS A 72 5.62 -11.09 -12.54
CA HIS A 72 5.95 -11.45 -11.17
C HIS A 72 5.41 -12.85 -10.78
N GLN A 73 4.20 -13.21 -11.21
CA GLN A 73 3.63 -14.55 -10.99
C GLN A 73 4.33 -15.60 -11.85
N PHE A 74 4.73 -15.23 -13.07
CA PHE A 74 5.56 -16.04 -13.95
C PHE A 74 6.88 -16.43 -13.26
N GLY A 75 7.60 -15.46 -12.68
CA GLY A 75 8.84 -15.73 -11.93
C GLY A 75 8.64 -16.69 -10.76
N ASN A 76 7.54 -16.58 -10.01
CA ASN A 76 7.25 -17.47 -8.87
C ASN A 76 6.89 -18.89 -9.30
N LEU A 77 6.16 -19.02 -10.41
CA LEU A 77 5.85 -20.33 -10.98
C LEU A 77 7.12 -20.99 -11.52
N GLN A 78 7.96 -20.20 -12.20
CA GLN A 78 9.23 -20.64 -12.80
C GLN A 78 10.23 -21.11 -11.74
N SER A 79 10.36 -20.40 -10.62
CA SER A 79 11.28 -20.77 -9.52
C SER A 79 10.96 -22.13 -8.87
N LYS A 80 9.70 -22.57 -8.95
CA LYS A 80 9.26 -23.89 -8.47
C LYS A 80 9.25 -24.95 -9.56
N MET A 81 8.90 -24.56 -10.79
CA MET A 81 8.77 -25.47 -11.92
C MET A 81 10.14 -25.93 -12.44
N PHE A 82 11.12 -25.02 -12.52
CA PHE A 82 12.44 -25.30 -13.09
C PHE A 82 13.23 -26.36 -12.31
N PRO A 83 13.38 -26.29 -10.97
CA PRO A 83 14.04 -27.36 -10.22
C PRO A 83 13.38 -28.72 -10.44
N ALA A 84 12.04 -28.79 -10.39
CA ALA A 84 11.31 -30.04 -10.58
C ALA A 84 11.48 -30.61 -12.00
N TYR A 85 11.45 -29.74 -13.01
CA TYR A 85 11.68 -30.10 -14.41
C TYR A 85 13.11 -30.62 -14.66
N PHE A 86 14.13 -29.88 -14.22
CA PHE A 86 15.51 -30.29 -14.42
C PHE A 86 15.89 -31.52 -13.58
N MET A 87 15.28 -31.73 -12.42
CA MET A 87 15.41 -32.98 -11.65
C MET A 87 14.83 -34.16 -12.41
N LEU A 88 13.61 -34.03 -12.94
CA LEU A 88 12.97 -35.09 -13.74
C LEU A 88 13.84 -35.46 -14.95
N ILE A 89 14.31 -34.45 -15.70
CA ILE A 89 15.17 -34.67 -16.86
C ILE A 89 16.50 -35.30 -16.46
N SER A 90 17.12 -34.86 -15.36
CA SER A 90 18.40 -35.41 -14.90
C SER A 90 18.27 -36.89 -14.50
N VAL A 91 17.18 -37.27 -13.82
CA VAL A 91 16.90 -38.67 -13.47
C VAL A 91 16.66 -39.51 -14.72
N CYS A 92 15.80 -39.05 -15.64
CA CYS A 92 15.55 -39.77 -16.90
C CYS A 92 16.81 -39.89 -17.77
N ALA A 93 17.61 -38.83 -17.87
CA ALA A 93 18.87 -38.84 -18.61
C ALA A 93 19.90 -39.78 -17.95
N ALA A 94 20.00 -39.80 -16.62
CA ALA A 94 20.89 -40.71 -15.90
C ALA A 94 20.50 -42.19 -16.10
N ILE A 95 19.20 -42.51 -16.03
CA ILE A 95 18.69 -43.86 -16.29
C ILE A 95 18.95 -44.26 -17.75
N SER A 96 18.79 -43.33 -18.69
CA SER A 96 19.07 -43.58 -20.12
C SER A 96 20.56 -43.84 -20.35
N VAL A 97 21.45 -43.04 -19.80
CA VAL A 97 22.91 -43.25 -19.87
C VAL A 97 23.29 -44.61 -19.26
N MET A 98 22.76 -44.92 -18.07
CA MET A 98 23.05 -46.16 -17.36
C MET A 98 22.57 -47.39 -18.14
N ALA A 99 21.34 -47.35 -18.67
CA ALA A 99 20.76 -48.43 -19.47
C ALA A 99 21.53 -48.62 -20.79
N PHE A 100 21.93 -47.53 -21.46
CA PHE A 100 22.70 -47.61 -22.70
C PHE A 100 24.12 -48.15 -22.46
N ALA A 101 24.78 -47.73 -21.39
CA ALA A 101 26.10 -48.21 -21.00
C ALA A 101 26.08 -49.70 -20.60
N TYR A 102 24.99 -50.17 -20.00
CA TYR A 102 24.79 -51.59 -19.69
C TYR A 102 24.60 -52.45 -20.95
N LEU A 103 23.85 -51.95 -21.93
CA LEU A 103 23.56 -52.66 -23.18
C LEU A 103 24.75 -52.69 -24.14
N HIS A 104 25.59 -51.66 -24.14
CA HIS A 104 26.73 -51.51 -25.05
C HIS A 104 28.04 -51.30 -24.27
N PRO A 105 28.72 -52.38 -23.84
CA PRO A 105 30.00 -52.28 -23.15
C PRO A 105 31.05 -51.56 -24.02
N TRP A 106 31.74 -50.58 -23.45
CA TRP A 106 32.67 -49.68 -24.17
C TRP A 106 33.72 -50.42 -25.02
N LYS A 107 34.16 -51.59 -24.56
CA LYS A 107 35.18 -52.41 -25.24
C LYS A 107 34.65 -53.11 -26.50
N SER A 108 33.37 -53.44 -26.56
CA SER A 108 32.72 -54.09 -27.71
C SER A 108 31.88 -53.13 -28.56
N ALA A 109 31.67 -51.90 -28.08
CA ALA A 109 30.81 -50.92 -28.73
C ALA A 109 31.43 -50.33 -30.01
N SER A 110 30.60 -50.18 -31.03
CA SER A 110 30.96 -49.55 -32.32
C SER A 110 31.22 -48.05 -32.16
N SER A 111 31.91 -47.42 -33.13
CA SER A 111 32.19 -45.98 -33.09
C SER A 111 30.93 -45.13 -32.96
N LEU A 112 29.82 -45.54 -33.59
CA LEU A 112 28.53 -44.85 -33.52
C LEU A 112 27.90 -44.92 -32.11
N GLU A 113 27.95 -46.08 -31.46
CA GLU A 113 27.42 -46.26 -30.10
C GLU A 113 28.23 -45.45 -29.08
N ARG A 114 29.54 -45.32 -29.28
CA ARG A 114 30.40 -44.47 -28.45
C ARG A 114 30.05 -42.98 -28.59
N TYR A 115 29.77 -42.52 -29.82
CA TYR A 115 29.28 -41.15 -30.03
C TYR A 115 27.91 -40.94 -29.39
N GLN A 116 26.98 -41.88 -29.53
CA GLN A 116 25.65 -41.81 -28.92
C GLN A 116 25.72 -41.74 -27.39
N LEU A 117 26.55 -42.57 -26.76
CA LEU A 117 26.79 -42.51 -25.32
C LEU A 117 27.43 -41.17 -24.91
N GLY A 118 28.36 -40.66 -25.72
CA GLY A 118 28.98 -39.34 -25.53
C GLY A 118 27.97 -38.18 -25.57
N PHE A 119 27.03 -38.21 -26.52
CA PHE A 119 25.95 -37.22 -26.61
C PHE A 119 24.98 -37.31 -25.42
N LEU A 120 24.63 -38.51 -24.98
CA LEU A 120 23.78 -38.68 -23.80
C LEU A 120 24.47 -38.20 -22.52
N LEU A 121 25.77 -38.46 -22.37
CA LEU A 121 26.57 -37.98 -21.25
C LEU A 121 26.72 -36.46 -21.25
N SER A 122 26.99 -35.85 -22.41
CA SER A 122 27.08 -34.39 -22.49
C SER A 122 25.73 -33.73 -22.18
N ALA A 123 24.62 -34.29 -22.68
CA ALA A 123 23.28 -33.84 -22.35
C ALA A 123 22.96 -33.94 -20.84
N LEU A 124 23.40 -35.01 -20.17
CA LEU A 124 23.26 -35.15 -18.72
C LEU A 124 24.08 -34.08 -17.97
N VAL A 125 25.33 -33.84 -18.38
CA VAL A 125 26.19 -32.82 -17.77
C VAL A 125 25.60 -31.42 -17.94
N PHE A 126 25.11 -31.06 -19.12
CA PHE A 126 24.46 -29.76 -19.34
C PHE A 126 23.20 -29.60 -18.49
N ASN A 127 22.38 -30.65 -18.36
CA ASN A 127 21.20 -30.61 -17.49
C ASN A 127 21.55 -30.49 -16.01
N LEU A 128 22.59 -31.19 -15.54
CA LEU A 128 23.07 -31.07 -14.16
C LEU A 128 23.64 -29.68 -13.88
N SER A 129 24.38 -29.09 -14.82
CA SER A 129 24.84 -27.70 -14.71
C SER A 129 23.66 -26.73 -14.63
N ASN A 130 22.61 -26.95 -15.44
CA ASN A 130 21.38 -26.17 -15.37
C ASN A 130 20.68 -26.31 -14.02
N LEU A 131 20.61 -27.51 -13.46
CA LEU A 131 19.97 -27.76 -12.17
C LEU A 131 20.77 -27.18 -10.99
N LEU A 132 22.09 -27.39 -10.95
CA LEU A 132 22.92 -27.11 -9.79
C LEU A 132 23.50 -25.70 -9.76
N VAL A 133 23.70 -25.07 -10.93
CA VAL A 133 24.35 -23.76 -11.04
C VAL A 133 23.37 -22.70 -11.54
N PHE A 134 22.75 -22.92 -12.70
CA PHE A 134 21.93 -21.88 -13.33
C PHE A 134 20.56 -21.72 -12.66
N THR A 135 19.94 -22.81 -12.20
CA THR A 135 18.64 -22.74 -11.50
C THR A 135 18.72 -21.94 -10.19
N PRO A 136 19.65 -22.21 -9.25
CA PRO A 136 19.74 -21.39 -8.04
C PRO A 136 20.11 -19.93 -8.35
N MET A 137 21.05 -19.69 -9.27
CA MET A 137 21.43 -18.33 -9.69
C MET A 137 20.25 -17.54 -10.28
N THR A 138 19.41 -18.19 -11.09
CA THR A 138 18.21 -17.54 -11.67
C THR A 138 17.13 -17.29 -10.62
N ILE A 139 16.95 -18.19 -9.65
CA ILE A 139 15.99 -17.98 -8.55
C ILE A 139 16.41 -16.76 -7.70
N GLU A 140 17.70 -16.66 -7.38
CA GLU A 140 18.26 -15.53 -6.63
C GLU A 140 18.13 -14.21 -7.42
N ALA A 141 18.49 -14.20 -8.71
CA ALA A 141 18.44 -13.00 -9.55
C ALA A 141 17.01 -12.47 -9.77
N VAL A 142 16.00 -13.36 -9.81
CA VAL A 142 14.60 -12.95 -10.00
C VAL A 142 13.97 -12.46 -8.68
N GLY A 143 14.60 -12.69 -7.52
CA GLY A 143 14.22 -12.07 -6.24
C GLY A 143 12.79 -12.39 -5.80
N VAL A 144 12.29 -13.58 -6.09
CA VAL A 144 10.85 -13.95 -5.95
C VAL A 144 10.46 -14.34 -4.52
N ASP A 145 11.10 -13.78 -3.51
CA ASP A 145 10.81 -14.09 -2.10
C ASP A 145 9.87 -13.10 -1.40
N ASN A 146 9.04 -12.36 -2.15
CA ASN A 146 8.24 -11.28 -1.57
C ASN A 146 6.72 -11.36 -1.72
N THR A 147 6.13 -12.48 -2.11
CA THR A 147 4.66 -12.52 -2.22
C THR A 147 4.00 -13.83 -1.79
N PHE A 148 3.04 -13.65 -0.87
CA PHE A 148 1.96 -14.54 -0.42
C PHE A 148 2.10 -15.37 0.86
N ARG A 149 3.27 -15.54 1.49
CA ARG A 149 3.31 -16.04 2.87
C ARG A 149 4.58 -15.57 3.57
N ARG A 150 4.44 -14.66 4.55
CA ARG A 150 5.50 -14.39 5.53
C ARG A 150 5.91 -15.72 6.14
N LYS A 151 7.07 -16.26 5.74
CA LYS A 151 7.73 -17.31 6.51
C LYS A 151 8.24 -16.61 7.75
N TRP A 152 7.60 -16.87 8.89
CA TRP A 152 8.07 -16.35 10.16
C TRP A 152 9.37 -17.08 10.51
N ASN A 153 10.52 -16.51 10.16
CA ASN A 153 11.82 -17.03 10.53
C ASN A 153 12.01 -16.86 12.04
N ARG A 154 11.86 -17.95 12.80
CA ARG A 154 11.88 -17.93 14.28
C ARG A 154 13.08 -17.17 14.85
N GLU A 155 14.25 -17.31 14.23
CA GLU A 155 15.51 -16.66 14.65
C GLU A 155 15.48 -15.14 14.48
N GLU A 156 15.05 -14.65 13.31
CA GLU A 156 14.91 -13.22 13.01
C GLU A 156 13.93 -12.55 14.00
N TYR A 157 12.81 -13.21 14.30
CA TYR A 157 11.83 -12.68 15.27
C TYR A 157 12.32 -12.74 16.72
N LEU A 158 13.17 -13.71 17.08
CA LEU A 158 13.82 -13.77 18.39
C LEU A 158 14.88 -12.67 18.53
N GLU A 159 15.63 -12.36 17.48
CA GLU A 159 16.56 -11.23 17.47
C GLU A 159 15.81 -9.90 17.55
N ARG A 160 14.76 -9.72 16.77
CA ARG A 160 13.90 -8.54 16.83
C ARG A 160 13.15 -8.39 18.16
N ALA A 161 12.91 -9.49 18.88
CA ALA A 161 12.38 -9.45 20.24
C ALA A 161 13.46 -9.03 21.25
N ARG A 162 14.68 -9.57 21.14
CA ARG A 162 15.83 -9.19 21.98
C ARG A 162 16.25 -7.73 21.78
N GLU A 163 16.17 -7.23 20.57
CA GLU A 163 16.44 -5.83 20.24
C GLU A 163 15.41 -4.91 20.90
N ARG A 164 14.11 -5.23 20.79
CA ARG A 164 13.05 -4.50 21.51
C ARG A 164 13.23 -4.55 23.03
N GLU A 165 13.59 -5.70 23.61
CA GLU A 165 13.87 -5.77 25.05
C GLU A 165 15.10 -4.94 25.47
N LYS A 166 16.10 -4.79 24.59
CA LYS A 166 17.25 -3.92 24.85
C LYS A 166 16.86 -2.46 24.76
N GLU A 167 16.13 -2.07 23.71
CA GLU A 167 15.59 -0.72 23.54
C GLU A 167 14.70 -0.33 24.74
N GLU A 168 13.79 -1.20 25.18
CA GLU A 168 12.95 -0.97 26.36
C GLU A 168 13.77 -0.82 27.65
N LYS A 169 14.83 -1.63 27.84
CA LYS A 169 15.74 -1.50 29.00
C LYS A 169 16.57 -0.22 28.95
N ASP A 170 17.05 0.15 27.77
CA ASP A 170 17.81 1.37 27.56
C ASP A 170 16.91 2.60 27.77
N GLU A 171 15.67 2.58 27.27
CA GLU A 171 14.64 3.58 27.53
C GLU A 171 14.27 3.67 29.01
N GLU A 172 14.07 2.54 29.71
CA GLU A 172 13.83 2.52 31.15
C GLU A 172 15.01 3.09 31.94
N SER A 173 16.24 2.79 31.53
CA SER A 173 17.45 3.34 32.14
C SER A 173 17.57 4.86 31.90
N HIS A 174 17.20 5.31 30.70
CA HIS A 174 17.09 6.73 30.35
C HIS A 174 15.95 7.44 31.10
N PHE A 175 14.87 6.74 31.41
CA PHE A 175 13.74 7.28 32.19
C PHE A 175 14.08 7.39 33.67
N LYS A 176 14.73 6.37 34.24
CA LYS A 176 15.23 6.37 35.63
C LYS A 176 16.32 7.42 35.87
N SER A 177 17.17 7.69 34.88
CA SER A 177 18.16 8.77 34.94
C SER A 177 17.53 10.17 34.81
N LYS A 178 16.50 10.35 33.97
CA LYS A 178 15.71 11.60 33.89
C LYS A 178 14.91 11.89 35.16
N ALA A 179 14.46 10.86 35.88
CA ALA A 179 13.74 11.01 37.15
C ALA A 179 14.63 11.54 38.30
N LYS A 180 15.96 11.47 38.18
CA LYS A 180 16.93 11.99 39.16
C LYS A 180 17.44 13.40 38.85
N ALA A 181 16.99 14.03 37.78
CA ALA A 181 17.37 15.42 37.48
C ALA A 181 16.56 16.40 38.36
N PRO A 182 17.18 17.46 38.91
CA PRO A 182 16.45 18.51 39.63
C PRO A 182 15.31 19.08 38.76
N PRO A 183 14.13 19.38 39.33
CA PRO A 183 13.03 19.95 38.57
C PRO A 183 13.45 21.28 37.94
N VAL A 184 13.60 21.28 36.61
CA VAL A 184 14.00 22.47 35.84
C VAL A 184 12.90 23.52 35.98
N GLN A 185 13.17 24.58 36.75
CA GLN A 185 12.28 25.73 36.86
C GLN A 185 12.25 26.46 35.52
N ARG A 186 11.18 26.25 34.76
CA ARG A 186 10.96 26.94 33.49
C ARG A 186 10.69 28.42 33.74
N LYS A 187 11.32 29.28 32.93
CA LYS A 187 11.12 30.73 33.00
C LYS A 187 9.63 31.07 32.76
N PRO A 188 9.10 32.13 33.39
CA PRO A 188 7.71 32.53 33.20
C PRO A 188 7.44 33.04 31.79
N LEU A 189 6.15 33.13 31.44
CA LEU A 189 5.70 33.51 30.11
C LEU A 189 6.14 34.94 29.77
N LYS A 190 6.87 35.11 28.66
CA LYS A 190 7.19 36.41 28.07
C LYS A 190 6.26 36.72 26.89
N HIS A 191 6.09 38.01 26.60
CA HIS A 191 5.43 38.49 25.38
C HIS A 191 6.28 38.12 24.15
N ARG A 192 5.66 37.95 22.99
CA ARG A 192 6.37 37.67 21.73
C ARG A 192 7.02 38.94 21.19
N ASP A 193 8.29 38.84 20.78
CA ASP A 193 9.03 39.98 20.24
C ASP A 193 8.94 40.10 18.70
N PHE A 194 8.33 39.12 18.04
CA PHE A 194 8.13 39.09 16.59
C PHE A 194 6.64 39.04 16.22
N GLU A 195 6.31 39.67 15.11
CA GLU A 195 4.99 39.63 14.49
C GLU A 195 4.84 38.34 13.66
N VAL A 196 3.64 37.76 13.65
CA VAL A 196 3.38 36.50 12.94
C VAL A 196 2.84 36.82 11.55
N ASP A 197 3.66 36.60 10.52
CA ASP A 197 3.31 36.89 9.13
C ASP A 197 2.31 35.87 8.55
N LEU A 198 1.02 36.16 8.64
CA LEU A 198 -0.05 35.30 8.10
C LEU A 198 -0.39 35.58 6.63
N GLU A 199 0.11 36.69 6.06
CA GLU A 199 -0.35 37.24 4.78
C GLU A 199 0.53 36.84 3.57
N SER A 200 1.76 36.37 3.82
CA SER A 200 2.77 36.13 2.78
C SER A 200 2.38 35.10 1.71
N ARG A 201 1.40 34.25 2.01
CA ARG A 201 0.89 33.17 1.14
C ARG A 201 -0.54 33.41 0.63
N LEU A 202 -1.12 34.58 0.86
CA LEU A 202 -2.45 34.92 0.32
C LEU A 202 -2.39 35.04 -1.22
N GLY A 203 -3.35 34.42 -1.91
CA GLY A 203 -3.49 34.47 -3.37
C GLY A 203 -2.47 33.66 -4.17
N LYS A 204 -1.54 32.93 -3.52
CA LYS A 204 -0.55 32.08 -4.20
C LYS A 204 -1.02 30.62 -4.25
N THR A 205 -1.04 30.02 -5.44
CA THR A 205 -1.30 28.59 -5.62
C THR A 205 0.04 27.85 -5.77
N GLN A 206 0.31 26.90 -4.87
CA GLN A 206 1.54 26.10 -4.87
C GLN A 206 1.21 24.63 -5.10
N VAL A 207 1.88 24.02 -6.08
CA VAL A 207 1.76 22.57 -6.35
C VAL A 207 2.63 21.82 -5.34
N VAL A 208 1.98 21.01 -4.49
CA VAL A 208 2.66 20.19 -3.48
C VAL A 208 2.96 18.82 -4.06
N THR A 209 4.24 18.46 -4.13
CA THR A 209 4.65 17.07 -4.42
C THR A 209 4.65 16.24 -3.13
N PRO A 210 4.36 14.93 -3.19
CA PRO A 210 4.30 14.07 -2.00
C PRO A 210 5.66 13.86 -1.29
N ILE A 211 6.77 14.30 -1.89
CA ILE A 211 8.14 14.12 -1.39
C ILE A 211 8.72 15.46 -0.86
N ALA A 212 7.98 16.57 -0.93
CA ALA A 212 8.46 17.86 -0.48
C ALA A 212 8.67 17.90 1.05
N PRO A 213 9.72 18.58 1.55
CA PRO A 213 9.98 18.73 2.97
C PRO A 213 8.79 19.41 3.68
N LEU A 214 8.59 19.07 4.95
CA LEU A 214 7.40 19.45 5.74
C LEU A 214 7.15 20.97 5.78
N SER A 215 8.21 21.80 5.67
CA SER A 215 8.13 23.27 5.60
C SER A 215 7.55 23.84 4.29
N GLN A 216 7.59 23.05 3.21
CA GLN A 216 7.08 23.41 1.88
C GLN A 216 5.69 22.83 1.61
N GLN A 217 5.11 22.12 2.57
CA GLN A 217 3.74 21.63 2.45
C GLN A 217 2.73 22.78 2.58
N ALA A 218 1.54 22.57 2.02
CA ALA A 218 0.45 23.54 2.11
C ALA A 218 -0.01 23.71 3.56
N GLY A 219 0.28 24.87 4.15
CA GLY A 219 -0.09 25.25 5.51
C GLY A 219 0.92 26.20 6.17
N TYR A 220 0.66 26.54 7.44
CA TYR A 220 1.58 27.24 8.33
C TYR A 220 2.48 26.22 9.03
N TYR A 221 3.80 26.42 8.94
CA TYR A 221 4.78 25.53 9.53
C TYR A 221 5.30 26.10 10.85
N CYS A 222 5.30 25.29 11.91
CA CYS A 222 5.91 25.64 13.19
C CYS A 222 7.28 24.96 13.33
N GLU A 223 8.36 25.75 13.41
CA GLU A 223 9.73 25.23 13.56
C GLU A 223 9.98 24.54 14.91
N VAL A 224 9.31 25.01 15.97
CA VAL A 224 9.53 24.49 17.35
C VAL A 224 8.91 23.10 17.55
N CYS A 225 7.80 22.82 16.86
CA CYS A 225 7.02 21.59 17.03
C CYS A 225 7.05 20.67 15.80
N GLU A 226 7.76 21.06 14.74
CA GLU A 226 7.87 20.32 13.47
C GLU A 226 6.51 19.85 12.93
N CYS A 227 5.50 20.72 12.98
CA CYS A 227 4.14 20.39 12.54
C CYS A 227 3.58 21.42 11.56
N VAL A 228 2.79 20.94 10.60
CA VAL A 228 2.07 21.77 9.63
C VAL A 228 0.63 21.92 10.08
N VAL A 229 0.21 23.17 10.28
CA VAL A 229 -1.15 23.53 10.64
C VAL A 229 -1.82 24.18 9.43
N LYS A 230 -3.01 23.72 9.06
CA LYS A 230 -3.67 24.14 7.81
C LYS A 230 -4.28 25.54 7.88
N ASP A 231 -4.80 25.91 9.05
CA ASP A 231 -5.53 27.17 9.25
C ASP A 231 -4.74 28.17 10.10
N SER A 232 -4.95 29.46 9.86
CA SER A 232 -4.31 30.54 10.62
C SER A 232 -4.74 30.56 12.08
N ALA A 233 -6.03 30.36 12.36
CA ALA A 233 -6.56 30.29 13.72
C ALA A 233 -5.96 29.12 14.51
N ASN A 234 -5.91 27.94 13.89
CA ASN A 234 -5.31 26.76 14.52
C ASN A 234 -3.79 26.91 14.70
N TYR A 235 -3.11 27.66 13.82
CA TYR A 235 -1.70 27.98 13.98
C TYR A 235 -1.46 28.93 15.17
N LEU A 236 -2.30 29.94 15.35
CA LEU A 236 -2.24 30.82 16.53
C LEU A 236 -2.51 30.06 17.83
N ASP A 237 -3.50 29.17 17.85
CA ASP A 237 -3.81 28.30 19.00
C ASP A 237 -2.67 27.32 19.28
N HIS A 238 -1.99 26.83 18.24
CA HIS A 238 -0.83 25.98 18.38
C HIS A 238 0.34 26.71 19.07
N ILE A 239 0.70 27.92 18.61
CA ILE A 239 1.81 28.70 19.20
C ILE A 239 1.45 29.16 20.63
N ASN A 240 0.17 29.41 20.92
CA ASN A 240 -0.33 29.71 22.27
C ASN A 240 -0.49 28.45 23.15
N GLY A 241 -0.31 27.26 22.58
CA GLY A 241 -0.54 25.99 23.25
C GLY A 241 0.51 25.66 24.31
N LYS A 242 0.08 24.99 25.38
CA LYS A 242 0.95 24.49 26.46
C LYS A 242 2.13 23.65 25.95
N LYS A 243 1.95 22.91 24.87
CA LYS A 243 2.98 22.03 24.28
C LYS A 243 4.09 22.87 23.62
N HIS A 244 3.71 23.81 22.77
CA HIS A 244 4.63 24.72 22.10
C HIS A 244 5.42 25.56 23.12
N GLN A 245 4.73 26.14 24.10
CA GLN A 245 5.37 26.94 25.15
C GLN A 245 6.35 26.13 26.01
N ARG A 246 6.04 24.84 26.23
CA ARG A 246 6.91 23.93 26.97
C ARG A 246 8.18 23.58 26.19
N ALA A 247 8.09 23.43 24.88
CA ALA A 247 9.23 23.21 23.99
C ALA A 247 10.17 24.43 23.96
N LEU A 248 9.61 25.65 24.04
CA LEU A 248 10.37 26.89 24.23
C LEU A 248 10.98 27.07 25.64
N GLY A 249 10.78 26.12 26.55
CA GLY A 249 11.31 26.20 27.92
C GLY A 249 10.59 27.21 28.82
N MET A 250 9.42 27.69 28.42
CA MET A 250 8.60 28.64 29.17
C MET A 250 7.44 27.92 29.89
N SER A 251 7.01 28.48 31.02
CA SER A 251 5.77 28.07 31.69
C SER A 251 4.63 29.04 31.33
N MET A 252 3.38 28.57 31.30
CA MET A 252 2.21 29.43 31.08
C MET A 252 1.90 30.35 32.28
N ARG A 253 2.70 30.32 33.35
CA ARG A 253 2.50 31.17 34.53
C ARG A 253 3.01 32.58 34.19
N VAL A 254 2.11 33.54 34.23
CA VAL A 254 2.41 34.97 34.07
C VAL A 254 2.91 35.52 35.41
N GLU A 255 3.97 36.32 35.39
CA GLU A 255 4.44 37.04 36.58
C GLU A 255 3.41 38.10 37.02
N ARG A 256 3.28 38.31 38.32
CA ARG A 256 2.46 39.40 38.84
C ARG A 256 3.19 40.72 38.60
N ALA A 257 2.49 41.69 38.03
CA ALA A 257 3.06 43.01 37.75
C ALA A 257 3.43 43.74 39.05
N THR A 258 4.62 44.36 39.07
CA THR A 258 5.04 45.23 40.19
C THR A 258 4.57 46.67 39.96
N LEU A 259 4.50 47.47 41.04
CA LEU A 259 4.12 48.89 40.94
C LEU A 259 5.04 49.68 40.00
N GLN A 260 6.34 49.37 39.99
CA GLN A 260 7.33 49.99 39.10
C GLN A 260 7.06 49.67 37.62
N GLN A 261 6.77 48.40 37.29
CA GLN A 261 6.43 48.00 35.91
C GLN A 261 5.15 48.68 35.41
N VAL A 262 4.18 48.90 36.31
CA VAL A 262 2.94 49.60 35.99
C VAL A 262 3.21 51.09 35.75
N GLN A 263 4.04 51.74 36.58
CA GLN A 263 4.47 53.13 36.38
C GLN A 263 5.21 53.31 35.05
N GLU A 264 6.18 52.44 34.73
CA GLU A 264 6.89 52.44 33.44
C GLU A 264 5.95 52.21 32.25
N ARG A 265 4.97 51.30 32.38
CA ARG A 265 3.91 51.10 31.38
C ARG A 265 3.06 52.36 31.19
N PHE A 266 2.68 53.05 32.27
CA PHE A 266 1.95 54.30 32.17
C PHE A 266 2.79 55.41 31.55
N GLU A 267 4.09 55.48 31.85
CA GLU A 267 4.99 56.45 31.23
C GLU A 267 5.20 56.18 29.75
N THR A 268 5.39 54.92 29.34
CA THR A 268 5.48 54.54 27.92
C THR A 268 4.19 54.82 27.17
N LEU A 269 3.02 54.56 27.77
CA LEU A 269 1.72 54.91 27.20
C LEU A 269 1.53 56.43 27.13
N LYS A 270 1.95 57.18 28.16
CA LYS A 270 1.93 58.65 28.17
C LYS A 270 2.86 59.21 27.10
N LYS A 271 4.06 58.63 26.92
CA LYS A 271 5.02 58.99 25.86
C LYS A 271 4.54 58.60 24.45
N ARG A 272 3.77 57.51 24.30
CA ARG A 272 3.08 57.12 23.05
C ARG A 272 1.82 57.94 22.77
N LYS A 273 1.21 58.54 23.80
CA LYS A 273 0.08 59.47 23.69
C LYS A 273 0.55 60.91 23.45
N ALA A 274 1.72 61.27 23.96
CA ALA A 274 2.38 62.56 23.77
C ALA A 274 2.93 62.89 22.36
N PRO A 275 3.12 61.98 21.37
CA PRO A 275 3.44 62.37 20.00
C PRO A 275 2.20 62.87 19.24
N GLY A 276 1.04 62.95 19.90
CA GLY A 276 -0.15 63.62 19.39
C GLY A 276 -0.79 64.45 20.51
N SER A 277 -0.24 65.65 20.78
CA SER A 277 -1.00 66.68 21.49
C SER A 277 -2.14 67.13 20.58
N PHE A 278 -3.28 66.44 20.66
CA PHE A 278 -4.52 66.89 20.04
C PHE A 278 -5.64 66.79 21.07
N THR A 279 -6.34 67.91 21.21
CA THR A 279 -7.29 68.28 22.26
C THR A 279 -8.45 67.28 22.41
N GLU A 280 -9.12 67.38 23.55
CA GLU A 280 -10.31 66.63 23.99
C GLU A 280 -11.41 66.46 22.91
N GLN A 281 -11.42 67.34 21.90
CA GLN A 281 -12.28 67.29 20.71
C GLN A 281 -12.03 66.06 19.81
N VAL A 282 -10.79 65.56 19.68
CA VAL A 282 -10.51 64.37 18.84
C VAL A 282 -10.91 63.06 19.51
N ILE A 283 -10.97 63.00 20.84
CA ILE A 283 -11.52 61.84 21.55
C ILE A 283 -13.03 61.74 21.29
N LEU A 284 -13.75 62.87 21.32
CA LEU A 284 -15.17 62.93 20.96
C LEU A 284 -15.39 62.64 19.47
N MET A 285 -14.52 63.13 18.59
CA MET A 285 -14.60 62.86 17.15
C MET A 285 -14.33 61.38 16.82
N ASN A 286 -13.33 60.75 17.45
CA ASN A 286 -13.08 59.31 17.28
C ASN A 286 -14.19 58.45 17.88
N SER A 287 -14.76 58.86 19.02
CA SER A 287 -15.93 58.16 19.57
C SER A 287 -17.15 58.26 18.65
N TYR A 288 -17.36 59.41 17.99
CA TYR A 288 -18.43 59.60 17.00
C TYR A 288 -18.19 58.81 15.71
N VAL A 289 -16.94 58.78 15.20
CA VAL A 289 -16.57 58.02 14.01
C VAL A 289 -16.70 56.51 14.26
N ILE A 290 -16.28 56.01 15.42
CA ILE A 290 -16.44 54.59 15.79
C ILE A 290 -17.92 54.21 15.94
N ALA A 291 -18.75 55.10 16.53
CA ALA A 291 -20.18 54.89 16.62
C ALA A 291 -20.85 54.86 15.23
N SER A 292 -20.46 55.79 14.35
CA SER A 292 -20.96 55.85 12.96
C SER A 292 -20.59 54.60 12.15
N ASP A 293 -19.36 54.09 12.30
CA ASP A 293 -18.91 52.86 11.61
C ASP A 293 -19.65 51.61 12.12
N LEU A 294 -20.03 51.58 13.40
CA LEU A 294 -20.81 50.49 13.98
C LEU A 294 -22.26 50.50 13.46
N ASP A 295 -22.89 51.67 13.40
CA ASP A 295 -24.25 51.83 12.89
C ASP A 295 -24.34 51.46 11.40
N GLU A 296 -23.33 51.83 10.60
CA GLU A 296 -23.24 51.42 9.19
C GLU A 296 -23.13 49.90 9.00
N ARG A 297 -22.39 49.22 9.89
CA ARG A 297 -22.27 47.75 9.87
C ARG A 297 -23.57 47.07 10.28
N ILE A 298 -24.29 47.61 11.26
CA ILE A 298 -25.60 47.09 11.68
C ILE A 298 -26.62 47.22 10.54
N LEU A 299 -26.62 48.35 9.82
CA LEU A 299 -27.47 48.57 8.66
C LEU A 299 -27.16 47.59 7.51
N LYS A 300 -25.88 47.36 7.20
CA LYS A 300 -25.49 46.35 6.19
C LYS A 300 -25.92 44.94 6.57
N GLN A 301 -25.77 44.55 7.84
CA GLN A 301 -26.24 43.24 8.31
C GLN A 301 -27.76 43.08 8.20
N GLN A 302 -28.51 44.13 8.52
CA GLN A 302 -29.98 44.12 8.38
C GLN A 302 -30.40 44.04 6.90
N GLN A 303 -29.73 44.77 6.00
CA GLN A 303 -29.97 44.71 4.56
C GLN A 303 -29.67 43.32 3.98
N GLU A 304 -28.54 42.70 4.35
CA GLU A 304 -28.22 41.32 3.94
C GLU A 304 -29.25 40.31 4.47
N GLU A 305 -29.74 40.50 5.71
CA GLU A 305 -30.76 39.63 6.27
C GLU A 305 -32.13 39.80 5.57
N GLU A 306 -32.50 41.03 5.20
CA GLU A 306 -33.70 41.32 4.41
C GLU A 306 -33.60 40.78 2.99
N GLU A 307 -32.47 40.92 2.31
CA GLU A 307 -32.23 40.32 0.99
C GLU A 307 -32.31 38.80 1.06
N ARG A 308 -31.72 38.16 2.08
CA ARG A 308 -31.90 36.71 2.31
C ARG A 308 -33.36 36.34 2.55
N LYS A 309 -34.14 37.18 3.26
CA LYS A 309 -35.58 36.97 3.44
C LYS A 309 -36.34 37.14 2.13
N ARG A 310 -35.98 38.11 1.26
CA ARG A 310 -36.56 38.30 -0.07
C ARG A 310 -36.26 37.13 -1.00
N GLN A 311 -35.00 36.71 -1.09
CA GLN A 311 -34.60 35.51 -1.85
C GLN A 311 -35.31 34.25 -1.35
N ARG A 312 -35.50 34.08 -0.04
CA ARG A 312 -36.31 32.98 0.52
C ARG A 312 -37.79 33.08 0.11
N ARG A 313 -38.36 34.28 0.01
CA ARG A 313 -39.75 34.49 -0.45
C ARG A 313 -39.89 34.25 -1.95
N GLU A 314 -38.92 34.66 -2.76
CA GLU A 314 -38.87 34.40 -4.20
C GLU A 314 -38.72 32.91 -4.49
N ARG A 315 -37.76 32.22 -3.85
CA ARG A 315 -37.65 30.75 -3.93
C ARG A 315 -38.92 30.02 -3.50
N LYS A 316 -39.68 30.57 -2.53
CA LYS A 316 -40.99 30.02 -2.14
C LYS A 316 -42.07 30.29 -3.18
N LYS A 317 -42.04 31.43 -3.87
CA LYS A 317 -42.96 31.77 -4.96
C LYS A 317 -42.65 30.96 -6.22
N GLU A 318 -41.39 30.77 -6.57
CA GLU A 318 -40.95 29.89 -7.66
C GLU A 318 -41.37 28.46 -7.40
N LYS A 319 -41.11 27.90 -6.21
CA LYS A 319 -41.60 26.57 -5.83
C LYS A 319 -43.13 26.44 -5.87
N LYS A 320 -43.86 27.52 -5.59
CA LYS A 320 -45.34 27.53 -5.72
C LYS A 320 -45.78 27.59 -7.18
N LYS A 321 -45.08 28.36 -8.03
CA LYS A 321 -45.33 28.41 -9.48
C LYS A 321 -44.99 27.09 -10.14
N GLU A 322 -43.85 26.47 -9.80
CA GLU A 322 -43.48 25.12 -10.26
C GLU A 322 -44.55 24.10 -9.86
N LYS A 323 -45.05 24.15 -8.62
CA LYS A 323 -46.17 23.28 -8.20
C LYS A 323 -47.46 23.55 -8.95
N ALA A 324 -47.81 24.81 -9.25
CA ALA A 324 -49.00 25.16 -10.02
C ALA A 324 -48.88 24.75 -11.50
N VAL A 325 -47.70 24.88 -12.09
CA VAL A 325 -47.40 24.39 -13.44
C VAL A 325 -47.41 22.86 -13.48
N GLN A 326 -47.02 22.20 -12.39
CA GLN A 326 -47.10 20.75 -12.25
C GLN A 326 -48.56 20.29 -12.11
N ASP A 327 -49.39 21.00 -11.33
CA ASP A 327 -50.84 20.76 -11.18
C ASP A 327 -51.60 20.97 -12.51
N GLU A 328 -51.27 22.03 -13.29
CA GLU A 328 -51.86 22.24 -14.62
C GLU A 328 -51.38 21.23 -15.67
N SER A 329 -50.26 20.54 -15.44
CA SER A 329 -49.76 19.48 -16.33
C SER A 329 -50.28 18.08 -15.98
N GLU A 330 -51.05 17.94 -14.89
CA GLU A 330 -51.68 16.69 -14.44
C GLU A 330 -53.19 16.62 -14.71
N ASP A 331 -53.75 17.49 -15.57
CA ASP A 331 -55.05 17.24 -16.20
C ASP A 331 -54.90 16.23 -17.36
N ILE A 332 -54.62 14.98 -17.00
CA ILE A 332 -54.68 13.81 -17.88
C ILE A 332 -56.00 13.08 -17.60
N ASP A 333 -56.76 12.91 -18.68
CA ASP A 333 -58.07 12.27 -18.86
C ASP A 333 -58.50 11.24 -17.77
N PRO A 334 -59.67 11.40 -17.11
CA PRO A 334 -60.18 10.52 -16.05
C PRO A 334 -60.38 9.04 -16.45
N ASP A 335 -60.29 8.71 -17.75
CA ASP A 335 -60.39 7.34 -18.26
C ASP A 335 -59.06 6.55 -18.16
N VAL A 336 -57.91 7.24 -18.09
CA VAL A 336 -56.58 6.60 -17.95
C VAL A 336 -56.32 6.15 -16.50
N ALA A 337 -56.86 6.89 -15.51
CA ALA A 337 -56.79 6.53 -14.09
C ALA A 337 -57.66 5.30 -13.73
N ALA A 338 -58.73 5.05 -14.49
CA ALA A 338 -59.55 3.85 -14.37
C ALA A 338 -58.87 2.61 -14.99
N MET A 339 -58.07 2.79 -16.04
CA MET A 339 -57.30 1.72 -16.69
C MET A 339 -56.06 1.28 -15.89
N MET A 340 -55.53 2.16 -15.02
CA MET A 340 -54.39 1.87 -14.13
C MET A 340 -54.78 1.40 -12.71
N GLY A 341 -56.05 1.08 -12.45
CA GLY A 341 -56.46 0.31 -11.27
C GLY A 341 -56.49 1.05 -9.93
N PHE A 342 -56.49 2.39 -9.91
CA PHE A 342 -56.67 3.18 -8.67
C PHE A 342 -58.15 3.46 -8.36
N GLY A 343 -58.98 2.44 -8.53
CA GLY A 343 -60.38 2.44 -8.10
C GLY A 343 -60.51 2.06 -6.63
N GLY A 344 -60.64 3.05 -5.76
CA GLY A 344 -61.41 2.96 -4.51
C GLY A 344 -60.75 2.27 -3.30
N PHE A 345 -60.27 3.09 -2.36
CA PHE A 345 -60.35 2.76 -0.93
C PHE A 345 -60.97 3.94 -0.16
N ARG A 346 -62.30 3.94 -0.11
CA ARG A 346 -63.09 4.73 0.84
C ARG A 346 -63.11 3.97 2.17
N SER A 347 -62.52 4.54 3.21
CA SER A 347 -62.76 4.20 4.63
C SER A 347 -62.48 5.46 5.46
N SER A 348 -63.48 6.30 5.73
CA SER A 348 -64.43 6.25 6.85
C SER A 348 -63.84 6.62 8.23
N LYS A 349 -64.19 7.85 8.64
CA LYS A 349 -64.48 8.35 10.02
C LYS A 349 -63.30 8.35 11.03
N LYS A 350 -63.06 9.44 11.76
CA LYS A 350 -64.01 10.20 12.57
C LYS A 350 -63.59 11.66 12.72
#